data_AF-A0A1C5ABI1-F1
#
_entry.id   AF-A0A1C5ABI1-F1
#
_cell.length_a   1.000
_cell.length_b   1.000
_cell.length_c   1.000
_cell.angle_alpha   90.00
_cell.angle_beta   90.00
_cell.angle_gamma   90.00
#
_symmetry.space_group_name_H-M   'P 1'
#
loop_
_entity.id
_entity.type
_entity.pdbx_description
1 polymer ?
#
loop_
_entity_poly.entity_id
_entity_poly.type
_entity_poly.pdbx_seq_one_letter_code
_entity_poly.pdbx_strand_id
1 'polypeptide(L)'
;MSVYTHGGDLAAYVIAAGEGDALLLGAGAELDVWNARTGGEQITDLTDADGVPLPKIVASDGTDGFEAGQIPPYKAPLPAVWLGEAGNPAASRVMSITVDTPDMITDALERAAAAQTAAVAAAAYAAELAASSSVSGHEQKADPHPQYATDARGDARWLVGKPAPHGPLSEPLWVHRLTSQPATSSADTAQWYVTHNGVEYLLWWWNERGYPRYEQKPGALYENLVVAIGAYNGTGYPILVERRESNGTTRTQVGGFDKDGRQLLSLHPWTALAAIDPNGLGRYTQSPSGETLGARWDANDTVRLRGRLRASSSTVSGDVMATLPAGFAPSHDRMLVVPVSNGAATAIEIMSTGAIVCRRANTGPPFDISLDDLTFTT
;
A
#
# COMPACT_ATOMS: atom_id res chain seq x y z
N MET A 1 18.74 -28.93 8.59
CA MET A 1 18.19 -29.37 7.29
C MET A 1 17.25 -30.52 7.61
N SER A 2 16.02 -30.54 7.08
CA SER A 2 15.11 -31.68 7.32
C SER A 2 15.66 -32.90 6.60
N VAL A 3 15.65 -34.05 7.27
CA VAL A 3 16.12 -35.33 6.73
C VAL A 3 14.94 -36.28 6.77
N TYR A 4 14.65 -36.92 5.63
CA TYR A 4 13.47 -37.76 5.43
C TYR A 4 13.91 -39.21 5.24
N THR A 5 13.17 -40.14 5.83
CA THR A 5 13.37 -41.58 5.68
C THR A 5 12.73 -42.07 4.40
N HIS A 6 13.45 -42.89 3.64
CA HIS A 6 13.02 -43.54 2.42
C HIS A 6 13.35 -45.04 2.51
N GLY A 7 12.64 -45.88 1.75
CA GLY A 7 12.84 -47.34 1.78
C GLY A 7 12.24 -48.00 3.03
N GLY A 8 12.43 -49.32 3.17
CA GLY A 8 12.06 -50.06 4.39
C GLY A 8 10.59 -50.51 4.56
N ASP A 9 9.63 -50.04 3.76
CA ASP A 9 8.18 -50.37 3.87
C ASP A 9 7.56 -50.87 2.54
N LEU A 10 6.24 -51.15 2.51
CA LEU A 10 5.42 -51.50 1.33
C LEU A 10 5.71 -50.66 0.07
N ALA A 11 6.30 -49.47 0.14
CA ALA A 11 6.81 -48.74 -1.03
C ALA A 11 7.93 -49.49 -1.80
N ALA A 12 8.41 -50.62 -1.30
CA ALA A 12 9.24 -51.59 -2.02
C ALA A 12 8.50 -52.31 -3.19
N TYR A 13 7.19 -52.09 -3.38
CA TYR A 13 6.32 -52.87 -4.28
C TYR A 13 6.51 -52.74 -5.80
N VAL A 14 7.67 -52.36 -6.31
CA VAL A 14 7.98 -52.64 -7.72
C VAL A 14 9.29 -53.41 -7.89
N ILE A 15 9.79 -54.07 -6.85
CA ILE A 15 11.07 -54.79 -6.98
C ILE A 15 11.03 -56.13 -6.23
N ALA A 16 10.18 -57.06 -6.69
CA ALA A 16 10.40 -58.50 -6.49
C ALA A 16 9.68 -59.34 -7.57
N ALA A 17 10.49 -59.94 -8.44
CA ALA A 17 10.31 -61.08 -9.36
C ALA A 17 8.94 -61.42 -9.99
N GLY A 18 8.83 -61.22 -11.31
CA GLY A 18 8.10 -62.12 -12.22
C GLY A 18 6.88 -61.54 -12.94
N GLU A 19 7.07 -61.29 -14.24
CA GLU A 19 6.08 -60.92 -15.29
C GLU A 19 5.51 -59.49 -15.29
N GLY A 20 5.84 -58.72 -16.33
CA GLY A 20 5.40 -57.34 -16.59
C GLY A 20 6.55 -56.33 -16.58
N ASP A 21 6.30 -55.11 -17.07
CA ASP A 21 7.28 -53.99 -17.20
C ASP A 21 7.81 -53.43 -15.84
N ALA A 22 8.03 -54.29 -14.85
CA ALA A 22 8.57 -53.92 -13.54
C ALA A 22 10.10 -53.81 -13.57
N LEU A 23 10.65 -52.79 -12.90
CA LEU A 23 12.08 -52.61 -12.73
C LEU A 23 12.61 -53.62 -11.69
N LEU A 24 13.54 -54.50 -12.06
CA LEU A 24 14.21 -55.39 -11.12
C LEU A 24 15.58 -54.82 -10.74
N LEU A 25 15.83 -54.60 -9.45
CA LEU A 25 17.17 -54.31 -8.94
C LEU A 25 17.87 -55.62 -8.60
N GLY A 26 19.11 -55.75 -9.05
CA GLY A 26 19.97 -56.86 -8.63
C GLY A 26 20.35 -56.73 -7.15
N ALA A 27 20.54 -57.87 -6.49
CA ALA A 27 21.17 -57.94 -5.18
C ALA A 27 22.51 -57.20 -5.20
N GLY A 28 22.73 -56.28 -4.26
CA GLY A 28 23.95 -55.46 -4.21
C GLY A 28 24.05 -54.37 -5.27
N ALA A 29 22.98 -54.07 -6.02
CA ALA A 29 23.00 -52.99 -7.01
C ALA A 29 23.19 -51.61 -6.34
N GLU A 30 24.15 -50.83 -6.84
CA GLU A 30 24.36 -49.45 -6.40
C GLU A 30 23.42 -48.49 -7.16
N LEU A 31 22.86 -47.53 -6.44
CA LEU A 31 21.95 -46.51 -6.96
C LEU A 31 22.45 -45.10 -6.63
N ASP A 32 22.32 -44.21 -7.61
CA ASP A 32 22.49 -42.77 -7.43
C ASP A 32 21.13 -42.11 -7.18
N VAL A 33 21.12 -41.10 -6.30
CA VAL A 33 19.92 -40.34 -5.92
C VAL A 33 19.95 -38.98 -6.60
N TRP A 34 18.80 -38.53 -7.14
CA TRP A 34 18.70 -37.31 -7.92
C TRP A 34 17.50 -36.47 -7.49
N ASN A 35 17.59 -35.15 -7.66
CA ASN A 35 16.50 -34.22 -7.38
C ASN A 35 15.46 -34.09 -8.53
N ALA A 36 15.68 -34.75 -9.67
CA ALA A 36 14.80 -34.73 -10.83
C ALA A 36 14.79 -36.07 -11.58
N ARG A 37 13.72 -36.33 -12.36
CA ARG A 37 13.57 -37.56 -13.15
C ARG A 37 14.59 -37.67 -14.30
N THR A 38 14.85 -36.54 -14.96
CA THR A 38 15.84 -36.40 -16.04
C THR A 38 16.66 -35.15 -15.77
N GLY A 39 17.97 -35.18 -16.06
CA GLY A 39 18.87 -34.09 -15.69
C GLY A 39 19.02 -33.95 -14.17
N GLY A 40 19.01 -32.73 -13.65
CA GLY A 40 19.08 -32.47 -12.20
C GLY A 40 20.46 -32.69 -11.59
N GLU A 41 20.51 -32.54 -10.26
CA GLU A 41 21.71 -32.72 -9.44
C GLU A 41 21.64 -34.03 -8.67
N GLN A 42 22.77 -34.71 -8.58
CA GLN A 42 22.93 -35.88 -7.74
C GLN A 42 22.96 -35.43 -6.27
N ILE A 43 22.17 -36.11 -5.44
CA ILE A 43 22.12 -35.92 -4.00
C ILE A 43 23.15 -36.85 -3.37
N THR A 44 24.15 -36.26 -2.73
CA THR A 44 25.26 -36.99 -2.09
C THR A 44 25.21 -36.94 -0.56
N ASP A 45 24.35 -36.10 0.01
CA ASP A 45 24.10 -36.01 1.45
C ASP A 45 23.07 -37.06 1.87
N LEU A 46 23.48 -38.33 1.78
CA LEU A 46 22.67 -39.48 2.15
C LEU A 46 23.23 -40.09 3.43
N THR A 47 22.34 -40.64 4.26
CA THR A 47 22.73 -41.40 5.45
C THR A 47 21.91 -42.68 5.56
N ASP A 48 22.40 -43.66 6.30
CA ASP A 48 21.60 -44.83 6.68
C ASP A 48 20.60 -44.47 7.78
N ALA A 49 19.84 -45.47 8.25
CA ALA A 49 18.88 -45.28 9.34
C ALA A 49 19.52 -44.71 10.62
N ASP A 50 20.78 -45.06 10.90
CA ASP A 50 21.55 -44.66 12.08
C ASP A 50 22.29 -43.32 11.93
N GLY A 51 22.25 -42.73 10.72
CA GLY A 51 22.88 -41.43 10.42
C GLY A 51 24.33 -41.54 9.92
N VAL A 52 24.80 -42.72 9.56
CA VAL A 52 26.13 -42.90 8.95
C VAL A 52 26.06 -42.46 7.49
N PRO A 53 27.01 -41.62 7.00
CA PRO A 53 27.02 -41.18 5.60
C PRO A 53 27.08 -42.34 4.61
N LEU A 54 26.22 -42.29 3.59
CA LEU A 54 26.16 -43.23 2.48
C LEU A 54 26.62 -42.53 1.19
N PRO A 55 27.73 -42.95 0.56
CA PRO A 55 28.14 -42.38 -0.72
C PRO A 55 27.17 -42.76 -1.85
N LYS A 56 26.48 -43.89 -1.71
CA LYS A 56 25.47 -44.44 -2.61
C LYS A 56 24.49 -45.31 -1.82
N ILE A 57 23.32 -45.55 -2.40
CA ILE A 57 22.38 -46.54 -1.87
C ILE A 57 22.73 -47.89 -2.48
N VAL A 58 22.74 -48.94 -1.67
CA VAL A 58 22.99 -50.31 -2.13
C VAL A 58 21.73 -51.13 -1.86
N ALA A 59 21.19 -51.78 -2.89
CA ALA A 59 20.11 -52.74 -2.71
C ALA A 59 20.63 -53.94 -1.91
N SER A 60 19.84 -54.42 -0.96
CA SER A 60 20.15 -55.56 -0.10
C SER A 60 20.58 -56.78 -0.91
N ASP A 61 21.55 -57.52 -0.39
CA ASP A 61 21.98 -58.80 -0.91
C ASP A 61 21.34 -60.00 -0.19
N GLY A 62 20.43 -59.74 0.76
CA GLY A 62 19.80 -60.76 1.60
C GLY A 62 20.51 -61.00 2.94
N THR A 63 21.65 -60.37 3.21
CA THR A 63 22.44 -60.60 4.44
C THR A 63 22.14 -59.61 5.57
N ASP A 64 21.49 -58.49 5.26
CA ASP A 64 21.20 -57.36 6.15
C ASP A 64 19.80 -57.42 6.79
N GLY A 65 19.08 -58.52 6.61
CA GLY A 65 17.73 -58.72 7.12
C GLY A 65 16.61 -58.25 6.17
N PHE A 66 16.95 -57.70 5.01
CA PHE A 66 16.03 -57.42 3.91
C PHE A 66 16.10 -58.52 2.84
N GLU A 67 15.11 -58.61 1.95
CA GLU A 67 15.17 -59.54 0.83
C GLU A 67 16.13 -59.02 -0.26
N ALA A 68 16.83 -59.93 -0.92
CA ALA A 68 17.76 -59.58 -1.99
C ALA A 68 17.07 -58.72 -3.08
N GLY A 69 17.63 -57.54 -3.36
CA GLY A 69 17.09 -56.55 -4.30
C GLY A 69 16.20 -55.47 -3.66
N GLN A 70 15.82 -55.60 -2.37
CA GLN A 70 15.12 -54.54 -1.65
C GLN A 70 16.05 -53.38 -1.33
N ILE A 71 15.50 -52.17 -1.20
CA ILE A 71 16.26 -50.99 -0.78
C ILE A 71 16.11 -50.83 0.74
N PRO A 72 17.20 -50.98 1.53
CA PRO A 72 17.17 -50.73 2.96
C PRO A 72 16.76 -49.29 3.28
N PRO A 73 16.24 -49.01 4.50
CA PRO A 73 15.94 -47.67 4.93
C PRO A 73 17.16 -46.75 4.82
N TYR A 74 16.99 -45.61 4.18
CA TYR A 74 18.00 -44.57 4.07
C TYR A 74 17.36 -43.19 4.28
N LYS A 75 18.20 -42.20 4.46
CA LYS A 75 17.82 -40.83 4.78
C LYS A 75 18.34 -39.88 3.71
N ALA A 76 17.47 -38.98 3.24
CA ALA A 76 17.77 -37.99 2.21
C ALA A 76 17.20 -36.60 2.58
N PRO A 77 17.75 -35.49 2.06
CA PRO A 77 17.33 -34.14 2.41
C PRO A 77 16.01 -33.68 1.76
N LEU A 78 15.44 -34.48 0.86
CA LEU A 78 14.21 -34.16 0.13
C LEU A 78 13.14 -35.23 0.36
N PRO A 79 11.85 -34.86 0.50
CA PRO A 79 10.77 -35.82 0.75
C PRO A 79 10.42 -36.67 -0.49
N ALA A 80 10.89 -36.27 -1.67
CA ALA A 80 10.80 -37.04 -2.91
C ALA A 80 12.12 -36.95 -3.66
N VAL A 81 12.65 -38.11 -4.03
CA VAL A 81 13.90 -38.24 -4.77
C VAL A 81 13.74 -39.21 -5.94
N TRP A 82 14.68 -39.20 -6.87
CA TRP A 82 14.70 -40.08 -8.04
C TRP A 82 15.91 -41.01 -7.97
N LEU A 83 15.65 -42.31 -7.99
CA LEU A 83 16.68 -43.35 -7.94
C LEU A 83 17.02 -43.81 -9.35
N GLY A 84 18.30 -43.81 -9.70
CA GLY A 84 18.81 -44.31 -10.98
C GLY A 84 20.01 -45.24 -10.79
N GLU A 85 20.35 -45.96 -11.84
CA GLU A 85 21.55 -46.79 -11.88
C GLU A 85 22.80 -45.96 -11.61
N ALA A 86 23.65 -46.42 -10.69
CA ALA A 86 24.84 -45.67 -10.30
C ALA A 86 25.82 -45.46 -11.47
N GLY A 87 26.34 -44.24 -11.60
CA GLY A 87 27.27 -43.86 -12.66
C GLY A 87 26.62 -43.71 -14.05
N ASN A 88 25.31 -43.92 -14.18
CA ASN A 88 24.58 -43.78 -15.43
C ASN A 88 23.52 -42.66 -15.33
N PRO A 89 23.90 -41.38 -15.48
CA PRO A 89 22.98 -40.25 -15.34
C PRO A 89 21.85 -40.25 -16.39
N ALA A 90 21.99 -41.01 -17.47
CA ALA A 90 20.99 -41.16 -18.53
C ALA A 90 20.01 -42.32 -18.30
N ALA A 91 20.21 -43.14 -17.26
CA ALA A 91 19.30 -44.23 -16.92
C ALA A 91 17.90 -43.71 -16.57
N SER A 92 16.88 -44.54 -16.84
CA SER A 92 15.53 -44.27 -16.36
C SER A 92 15.51 -44.28 -14.83
N ARG A 93 14.89 -43.25 -14.24
CA ARG A 93 14.82 -43.10 -12.78
C ARG A 93 13.43 -43.39 -12.25
N VAL A 94 13.37 -43.97 -11.06
CA VAL A 94 12.13 -44.25 -10.33
C VAL A 94 12.01 -43.31 -9.14
N MET A 95 10.80 -42.80 -8.90
CA MET A 95 10.54 -41.90 -7.79
C MET A 95 10.46 -42.67 -6.48
N SER A 96 11.22 -42.23 -5.48
CA SER A 96 11.10 -42.66 -4.08
C SER A 96 10.51 -41.51 -3.28
N ILE A 97 9.37 -41.77 -2.63
CA ILE A 97 8.72 -40.84 -1.71
C ILE A 97 9.05 -41.27 -0.29
N THR A 98 9.24 -40.31 0.61
CA THR A 98 9.49 -40.57 2.02
C THR A 98 8.37 -41.36 2.69
N VAL A 99 8.76 -42.31 3.55
CA VAL A 99 7.82 -43.04 4.42
C VAL A 99 7.38 -42.21 5.62
N ASP A 100 8.03 -41.07 5.88
CA ASP A 100 7.65 -40.13 6.93
C ASP A 100 6.37 -39.36 6.57
N THR A 101 5.75 -39.64 5.41
CA THR A 101 4.54 -38.94 4.95
C THR A 101 3.40 -38.95 5.98
N PRO A 102 3.07 -40.05 6.69
CA PRO A 102 2.06 -40.04 7.74
C PRO A 102 2.43 -39.14 8.93
N ASP A 103 3.70 -39.13 9.32
CA ASP A 103 4.20 -38.25 10.38
C ASP A 103 4.16 -36.79 9.92
N MET A 104 4.56 -36.50 8.68
CA MET A 104 4.43 -35.17 8.06
C MET A 104 2.98 -34.70 7.99
N ILE A 105 2.03 -35.59 7.67
CA ILE A 105 0.59 -35.30 7.68
C ILE A 105 0.12 -35.03 9.11
N THR A 106 0.52 -35.85 10.07
CA THR A 106 0.18 -35.68 11.49
C THR A 106 0.69 -34.33 12.00
N ASP A 107 1.97 -34.05 11.77
CA ASP A 107 2.62 -32.76 12.02
C ASP A 107 1.87 -31.60 11.35
N ALA A 108 1.47 -31.76 10.09
CA ALA A 108 0.73 -30.73 9.37
C ALA A 108 -0.67 -30.50 9.98
N LEU A 109 -1.34 -31.57 10.41
CA LEU A 109 -2.64 -31.50 11.09
C LEU A 109 -2.52 -30.86 12.48
N GLU A 110 -1.49 -31.19 13.26
CA GLU A 110 -1.20 -30.57 14.55
C GLU A 110 -0.89 -29.08 14.39
N ARG A 111 -0.05 -28.72 13.42
CA ARG A 111 0.23 -27.32 13.08
C ARG A 111 -1.02 -26.59 12.62
N ALA A 112 -1.89 -27.22 11.82
CA ALA A 112 -3.15 -26.64 11.39
C ALA A 112 -4.12 -26.43 12.57
N ALA A 113 -4.23 -27.39 13.49
CA ALA A 113 -5.04 -27.29 14.69
C ALA A 113 -4.53 -26.20 15.66
N ALA A 114 -3.21 -26.11 15.83
CA ALA A 114 -2.58 -25.04 16.60
C ALA A 114 -2.84 -23.66 15.96
N ALA A 115 -2.71 -23.56 14.63
CA ALA A 115 -2.99 -22.34 13.88
C ALA A 115 -4.48 -21.93 13.99
N GLN A 116 -5.41 -22.89 13.89
CA GLN A 116 -6.84 -22.65 14.09
C GLN A 116 -7.14 -22.15 15.50
N THR A 117 -6.54 -22.78 16.52
CA THR A 117 -6.69 -22.36 17.93
C THR A 117 -6.16 -20.94 18.14
N ALA A 118 -4.99 -20.61 17.59
CA ALA A 118 -4.42 -19.27 17.64
C ALA A 118 -5.30 -18.24 16.92
N ALA A 119 -5.86 -18.58 15.76
CA ALA A 119 -6.77 -17.70 15.01
C ALA A 119 -8.06 -17.41 15.78
N VAL A 120 -8.65 -18.43 16.43
CA VAL A 120 -9.83 -18.26 17.29
C VAL A 120 -9.50 -17.37 18.50
N ALA A 121 -8.36 -17.57 19.14
CA ALA A 121 -7.91 -16.72 20.26
C ALA A 121 -7.68 -15.26 19.82
N ALA A 122 -7.06 -15.05 18.65
CA ALA A 122 -6.86 -13.72 18.09
C ALA A 122 -8.19 -13.05 17.73
N ALA A 123 -9.15 -13.78 17.17
CA ALA A 123 -10.49 -13.27 16.88
C ALA A 123 -11.25 -12.89 18.16
N ALA A 124 -11.13 -13.69 19.22
CA ALA A 124 -11.71 -13.37 20.52
C ALA A 124 -11.08 -12.10 21.13
N TYR A 125 -9.74 -11.99 21.10
CA TYR A 125 -9.04 -10.79 21.56
C TYR A 125 -9.39 -9.55 20.73
N ALA A 126 -9.53 -9.69 19.41
CA ALA A 126 -9.96 -8.60 18.54
C ALA A 126 -11.40 -8.16 18.85
N ALA A 127 -12.31 -9.10 19.15
CA ALA A 127 -13.66 -8.79 19.59
C ALA A 127 -13.69 -8.10 20.95
N GLU A 128 -12.86 -8.53 21.91
CA GLU A 128 -12.70 -7.87 23.21
C GLU A 128 -12.11 -6.47 23.06
N LEU A 129 -11.10 -6.30 22.21
CA LEU A 129 -10.51 -4.99 21.91
C LEU A 129 -11.54 -4.08 21.22
N ALA A 130 -12.31 -4.60 20.27
CA ALA A 130 -13.38 -3.86 19.63
C ALA A 130 -14.47 -3.46 20.63
N ALA A 131 -14.86 -4.35 21.56
CA ALA A 131 -15.84 -4.05 22.59
C ALA A 131 -15.33 -3.02 23.60
N SER A 132 -14.08 -3.15 24.06
CA SER A 132 -13.46 -2.23 25.02
C SER A 132 -13.06 -0.87 24.43
N SER A 133 -12.79 -0.82 23.13
CA SER A 133 -12.56 0.44 22.39
C SER A 133 -13.84 1.02 21.78
N SER A 134 -14.96 0.31 21.86
CA SER A 134 -16.25 0.84 21.40
C SER A 134 -16.71 1.97 22.32
N VAL A 135 -17.23 3.04 21.70
CA VAL A 135 -17.82 4.18 22.40
C VAL A 135 -18.92 3.71 23.37
N SER A 136 -19.78 2.77 22.93
CA SER A 136 -20.85 2.22 23.77
C SER A 136 -20.36 1.43 24.98
N GLY A 137 -19.24 0.70 24.89
CA GLY A 137 -18.61 0.05 26.04
C GLY A 137 -17.97 1.05 27.01
N HIS A 138 -17.49 2.17 26.48
CA HIS A 138 -16.94 3.28 27.26
C HIS A 138 -18.04 4.10 27.97
N GLU A 139 -19.22 4.23 27.36
CA GLU A 139 -20.40 4.91 27.91
C GLU A 139 -21.09 4.12 29.04
N GLN A 140 -20.97 2.79 29.05
CA GLN A 140 -21.57 1.93 30.08
C GLN A 140 -20.73 1.78 31.36
N LYS A 141 -19.43 2.10 31.32
CA LYS A 141 -18.59 2.12 32.52
C LYS A 141 -18.89 3.38 33.32
N ALA A 142 -19.09 3.22 34.63
CA ALA A 142 -19.26 4.35 35.54
C ALA A 142 -18.07 5.31 35.38
N ASP A 143 -18.36 6.62 35.23
CA ASP A 143 -17.33 7.64 35.02
C ASP A 143 -16.28 7.54 36.14
N PRO A 144 -15.02 7.19 35.81
CA PRO A 144 -13.95 7.05 36.81
C PRO A 144 -13.52 8.40 37.38
N HIS A 145 -14.06 9.51 36.87
CA HIS A 145 -13.78 10.85 37.34
C HIS A 145 -15.05 11.61 37.72
N PRO A 146 -15.81 11.15 38.72
CA PRO A 146 -17.05 11.82 39.15
C PRO A 146 -16.80 13.28 39.60
N GLN A 147 -15.55 13.62 39.94
CA GLN A 147 -15.10 14.98 40.27
C GLN A 147 -14.99 15.94 39.06
N TYR A 148 -14.94 15.45 37.82
CA TYR A 148 -14.99 16.28 36.62
C TYR A 148 -16.41 16.44 36.06
N ALA A 149 -17.38 15.66 36.57
CA ALA A 149 -18.81 15.81 36.33
C ALA A 149 -19.45 16.91 37.21
N THR A 150 -18.74 18.02 37.41
CA THR A 150 -19.37 19.28 37.81
C THR A 150 -19.79 20.00 36.53
N ASP A 151 -21.02 20.51 36.48
CA ASP A 151 -21.60 21.07 35.26
C ASP A 151 -20.66 22.00 34.44
N ALA A 152 -20.74 21.80 33.11
CA ALA A 152 -20.25 22.62 32.01
C ALA A 152 -18.75 22.53 31.60
N ARG A 153 -18.29 21.37 31.10
CA ARG A 153 -17.21 21.31 30.09
C ARG A 153 -17.41 20.16 29.07
N GLY A 154 -18.25 20.39 28.06
CA GLY A 154 -18.32 19.55 26.86
C GLY A 154 -18.73 20.38 25.65
N ASP A 155 -17.84 20.52 24.66
CA ASP A 155 -18.09 21.18 23.38
C ASP A 155 -18.09 20.11 22.26
N ALA A 156 -19.04 20.25 21.33
CA ALA A 156 -19.74 19.20 20.60
C ALA A 156 -19.04 18.68 19.32
N ARG A 157 -17.71 18.55 19.26
CA ARG A 157 -16.99 18.51 17.96
C ARG A 157 -16.18 17.27 17.54
N TRP A 158 -16.14 16.11 18.24
CA TRP A 158 -15.26 15.00 17.79
C TRP A 158 -15.79 13.57 18.00
N LEU A 159 -15.92 12.81 16.90
CA LEU A 159 -15.74 11.34 16.85
C LEU A 159 -14.80 10.99 15.68
N VAL A 160 -13.84 10.06 15.90
CA VAL A 160 -12.80 9.62 14.95
C VAL A 160 -12.79 8.09 14.82
N GLY A 161 -12.66 7.57 13.58
CA GLY A 161 -12.25 6.19 13.27
C GLY A 161 -10.81 6.12 12.70
N LYS A 162 -10.14 4.95 12.79
CA LYS A 162 -8.70 4.71 12.48
C LYS A 162 -8.43 3.73 11.28
N PRO A 163 -7.22 3.76 10.65
CA PRO A 163 -6.80 3.03 9.41
C PRO A 163 -5.76 1.88 9.59
N ALA A 164 -5.20 1.32 8.49
CA ALA A 164 -4.35 0.11 8.36
C ALA A 164 -2.85 0.36 7.90
N PRO A 165 -1.91 -0.65 7.95
CA PRO A 165 -0.45 -0.45 8.22
C PRO A 165 0.61 -0.82 7.12
N HIS A 166 1.88 -0.41 7.35
CA HIS A 166 3.14 -0.55 6.56
C HIS A 166 4.24 -1.38 7.31
N GLY A 167 5.41 -1.68 6.69
CA GLY A 167 6.62 -2.22 7.37
C GLY A 167 7.96 -1.47 7.02
N PRO A 168 8.90 -1.24 7.98
CA PRO A 168 10.06 -0.33 7.84
C PRO A 168 11.44 -0.96 7.45
N LEU A 169 12.39 -0.14 6.99
CA LEU A 169 13.77 -0.50 6.55
C LEU A 169 14.83 -0.40 7.67
N SER A 170 15.88 -1.23 7.61
CA SER A 170 16.88 -1.40 8.69
C SER A 170 18.14 -0.52 8.62
N GLU A 171 18.50 0.04 7.47
CA GLU A 171 19.59 1.03 7.36
C GLU A 171 19.31 2.05 6.24
N PRO A 172 19.82 3.30 6.32
CA PRO A 172 19.65 4.28 5.25
C PRO A 172 20.47 3.87 4.01
N LEU A 173 19.81 3.72 2.85
CA LEU A 173 20.45 3.39 1.57
C LEU A 173 21.43 4.49 1.08
N TRP A 174 21.25 5.73 1.51
CA TRP A 174 22.15 6.82 1.19
C TRP A 174 22.14 7.92 2.26
N VAL A 175 23.31 8.45 2.60
CA VAL A 175 23.48 9.53 3.58
C VAL A 175 24.28 10.67 2.97
N HIS A 176 23.66 11.83 2.80
CA HIS A 176 24.36 13.06 2.42
C HIS A 176 24.74 13.87 3.66
N ARG A 177 26.03 14.21 3.79
CA ARG A 177 26.54 15.15 4.80
C ARG A 177 27.06 16.39 4.08
N LEU A 178 26.42 17.54 4.33
CA LEU A 178 26.87 18.82 3.79
C LEU A 178 28.09 19.30 4.60
N THR A 179 29.22 19.55 3.92
CA THR A 179 30.49 19.99 4.55
C THR A 179 30.65 21.50 4.58
N SER A 180 29.75 22.24 3.92
CA SER A 180 29.67 23.70 3.96
C SER A 180 28.22 24.16 3.80
N GLN A 181 27.90 25.34 4.35
CA GLN A 181 26.62 26.00 4.10
C GLN A 181 26.71 26.82 2.81
N PRO A 182 25.73 26.72 1.91
CA PRO A 182 25.63 27.59 0.74
C PRO A 182 25.36 29.04 1.19
N ALA A 183 25.78 30.00 0.36
CA ALA A 183 25.56 31.42 0.63
C ALA A 183 24.06 31.73 0.76
N THR A 184 23.70 32.71 1.61
CA THR A 184 22.30 33.12 1.85
C THR A 184 21.60 33.66 0.61
N SER A 185 22.35 34.00 -0.44
CA SER A 185 21.84 34.41 -1.75
C SER A 185 21.52 33.25 -2.69
N SER A 186 21.90 32.02 -2.34
CA SER A 186 21.59 30.84 -3.14
C SER A 186 20.12 30.48 -2.98
N ALA A 187 19.40 30.33 -4.10
CA ALA A 187 18.00 29.91 -4.12
C ALA A 187 17.83 28.46 -3.63
N ASP A 188 18.86 27.63 -3.81
CA ASP A 188 18.84 26.22 -3.47
C ASP A 188 20.03 25.88 -2.56
N THR A 189 19.79 25.05 -1.55
CA THR A 189 20.79 24.63 -0.56
C THR A 189 21.60 23.41 -1.02
N ALA A 190 21.05 22.62 -1.92
CA ALA A 190 21.72 21.52 -2.59
C ALA A 190 21.01 21.23 -3.90
N GLN A 191 21.75 20.89 -4.95
CA GLN A 191 21.23 20.53 -6.26
C GLN A 191 21.88 19.23 -6.70
N TRP A 192 21.10 18.36 -7.30
CA TRP A 192 21.56 17.09 -7.82
C TRP A 192 21.21 16.99 -9.28
N TYR A 193 22.22 16.67 -10.07
CA TYR A 193 22.13 16.60 -11.51
C TYR A 193 22.32 15.16 -11.98
N VAL A 194 21.70 14.84 -13.11
CA VAL A 194 21.99 13.64 -13.89
C VAL A 194 22.48 14.08 -15.27
N THR A 195 23.59 13.51 -15.73
CA THR A 195 24.08 13.72 -17.10
C THR A 195 23.54 12.62 -18.00
N HIS A 196 22.81 12.98 -19.04
CA HIS A 196 22.31 12.05 -20.06
C HIS A 196 22.65 12.58 -21.45
N ASN A 197 23.29 11.74 -22.30
CA ASN A 197 23.78 12.12 -23.63
C ASN A 197 24.65 13.40 -23.64
N GLY A 198 25.48 13.59 -22.61
CA GLY A 198 26.36 14.76 -22.50
C GLY A 198 25.66 16.06 -22.10
N VAL A 199 24.35 16.02 -21.81
CA VAL A 199 23.59 17.16 -21.30
C VAL A 199 23.31 16.94 -19.82
N GLU A 200 23.55 17.96 -19.01
CA GLU A 200 23.29 17.94 -17.57
C GLU A 200 21.84 18.38 -17.29
N TYR A 201 21.13 17.59 -16.49
CA TYR A 201 19.75 17.81 -16.12
C TYR A 201 19.63 17.89 -14.60
N LEU A 202 19.01 18.95 -14.08
CA LEU A 202 18.67 19.02 -12.66
C LEU A 202 17.57 17.99 -12.37
N LEU A 203 17.85 17.07 -11.45
CA LEU A 203 16.93 15.99 -11.07
C LEU A 203 16.08 16.42 -9.87
N TRP A 204 16.75 16.89 -8.81
CA TRP A 204 16.12 17.37 -7.59
C TRP A 204 17.04 18.36 -6.87
N TRP A 205 16.47 19.14 -5.95
CA TRP A 205 17.20 20.11 -5.14
C TRP A 205 16.53 20.28 -3.78
N TRP A 206 17.26 20.84 -2.83
CA TRP A 206 16.73 21.32 -1.57
C TRP A 206 16.59 22.82 -1.63
N ASN A 207 15.40 23.35 -1.33
CA ASN A 207 15.22 24.79 -1.28
C ASN A 207 15.89 25.42 -0.03
N GLU A 208 15.77 26.73 0.10
CA GLU A 208 16.30 27.54 1.23
C GLU A 208 15.72 27.16 2.60
N ARG A 209 14.67 26.33 2.63
CA ARG A 209 14.04 25.82 3.85
C ARG A 209 14.35 24.33 4.11
N GLY A 210 15.22 23.72 3.32
CA GLY A 210 15.61 22.31 3.45
C GLY A 210 14.58 21.31 2.94
N TYR A 211 13.59 21.76 2.15
CA TYR A 211 12.59 20.86 1.58
C TYR A 211 13.06 20.28 0.24
N PRO A 212 12.92 18.96 0.01
CA PRO A 212 13.18 18.36 -1.27
C PRO A 212 12.17 18.80 -2.32
N ARG A 213 12.67 19.03 -3.53
CA ARG A 213 11.93 19.46 -4.71
C ARG A 213 12.47 18.73 -5.94
N TYR A 214 11.58 18.41 -6.88
CA TYR A 214 11.90 17.58 -8.05
C TYR A 214 11.51 18.30 -9.34
N GLU A 215 12.30 18.15 -10.40
CA GLU A 215 12.00 18.71 -11.72
C GLU A 215 11.50 17.60 -12.66
N GLN A 216 10.32 17.80 -13.26
CA GLN A 216 9.86 16.99 -14.39
C GLN A 216 10.09 17.77 -15.68
N LYS A 217 10.94 17.24 -16.57
CA LYS A 217 11.19 17.84 -17.88
C LYS A 217 10.21 17.32 -18.94
N PRO A 218 9.50 18.20 -19.66
CA PRO A 218 8.68 17.79 -20.80
C PRO A 218 9.54 17.05 -21.85
N GLY A 219 9.15 15.82 -22.22
CA GLY A 219 9.77 15.06 -23.31
C GLY A 219 10.98 14.18 -22.97
N ALA A 220 11.38 14.09 -21.69
CA ALA A 220 12.39 13.12 -21.26
C ALA A 220 11.73 11.78 -20.87
N LEU A 221 12.29 10.65 -21.32
CA LEU A 221 11.74 9.29 -21.14
C LEU A 221 12.02 8.67 -19.75
N TYR A 222 12.77 9.34 -18.87
CA TYR A 222 12.97 8.86 -17.52
C TYR A 222 11.88 9.45 -16.60
N GLU A 223 11.03 8.60 -16.06
CA GLU A 223 10.27 8.91 -14.85
C GLU A 223 11.24 8.83 -13.66
N ASN A 224 11.29 9.88 -12.85
CA ASN A 224 12.12 9.88 -11.65
C ASN A 224 11.58 8.80 -10.70
N LEU A 225 12.23 7.63 -10.62
CA LEU A 225 11.88 6.61 -9.65
C LEU A 225 12.35 7.07 -8.26
N VAL A 226 11.47 7.74 -7.53
CA VAL A 226 11.74 8.23 -6.18
C VAL A 226 11.15 7.25 -5.17
N VAL A 227 12.01 6.58 -4.40
CA VAL A 227 11.59 5.86 -3.19
C VAL A 227 11.75 6.82 -2.01
N ALA A 228 10.66 7.46 -1.59
CA ALA A 228 10.66 8.28 -0.39
C ALA A 228 10.32 7.41 0.84
N ILE A 229 11.27 7.25 1.75
CA ILE A 229 11.05 6.65 3.06
C ILE A 229 10.73 7.79 4.03
N GLY A 230 9.45 8.13 4.18
CA GLY A 230 9.00 9.17 5.10
C GLY A 230 9.00 8.68 6.55
N ALA A 231 9.59 9.45 7.47
CA ALA A 231 9.40 9.22 8.89
C ALA A 231 7.97 9.60 9.29
N TYR A 232 7.26 8.65 9.89
CA TYR A 232 5.84 8.71 10.31
C TYR A 232 5.64 9.64 11.52
N ASN A 233 5.96 10.94 11.41
CA ASN A 233 5.80 11.85 12.56
C ASN A 233 5.49 13.32 12.24
N GLY A 234 4.72 13.64 11.19
CA GLY A 234 4.22 15.00 11.06
C GLY A 234 3.58 15.35 9.74
N THR A 235 2.59 16.24 9.81
CA THR A 235 1.88 16.88 8.69
C THR A 235 2.86 17.48 7.67
N GLY A 236 3.01 16.83 6.53
CA GLY A 236 3.84 17.31 5.41
C GLY A 236 3.77 16.38 4.20
N TYR A 237 4.11 16.91 3.02
CA TYR A 237 4.23 16.13 1.78
C TYR A 237 5.59 15.44 1.75
N PRO A 238 5.68 14.10 1.68
CA PRO A 238 6.93 13.42 1.47
C PRO A 238 7.56 13.78 0.11
N ILE A 239 6.73 14.04 -0.92
CA ILE A 239 7.18 14.47 -2.25
C ILE A 239 6.23 15.54 -2.78
N LEU A 240 6.76 16.71 -3.12
CA LEU A 240 6.04 17.76 -3.86
C LEU A 240 6.66 17.94 -5.25
N VAL A 241 5.82 17.90 -6.28
CA VAL A 241 6.21 18.13 -7.68
C VAL A 241 5.73 19.51 -8.10
N GLU A 242 6.68 20.34 -8.52
CA GLU A 242 6.42 21.70 -9.00
C GLU A 242 6.83 21.81 -10.48
N ARG A 243 6.00 22.48 -11.28
CA ARG A 243 6.33 22.84 -12.67
C ARG A 243 6.78 24.30 -12.71
N ARG A 244 7.90 24.55 -13.38
CA ARG A 244 8.32 25.92 -13.69
C ARG A 244 7.47 26.47 -14.85
N GLU A 245 6.85 27.63 -14.63
CA GLU A 245 6.05 28.30 -15.64
C GLU A 245 6.95 29.06 -16.64
N SER A 246 6.36 29.48 -17.76
CA SER A 246 7.08 30.09 -18.90
C SER A 246 7.87 31.37 -18.56
N ASN A 247 7.53 32.04 -17.46
CA ASN A 247 8.26 33.22 -16.97
C ASN A 247 9.55 32.88 -16.19
N GLY A 248 9.88 31.59 -16.06
CA GLY A 248 11.13 31.10 -15.47
C GLY A 248 11.26 31.29 -13.95
N THR A 249 10.34 32.02 -13.33
CA THR A 249 10.40 32.46 -11.92
C THR A 249 9.25 31.91 -11.10
N THR A 250 8.08 31.73 -11.71
CA THR A 250 6.91 31.15 -11.06
C THR A 250 6.96 29.64 -11.14
N ARG A 251 6.69 29.00 -10.01
CA ARG A 251 6.59 27.55 -9.88
C ARG A 251 5.19 27.22 -9.38
N THR A 252 4.50 26.31 -10.07
CA THR A 252 3.15 25.87 -9.74
C THR A 252 3.22 24.45 -9.21
N GLN A 253 2.55 24.16 -8.11
CA GLN A 253 2.40 22.79 -7.63
C GLN A 253 1.57 22.00 -8.65
N VAL A 254 2.18 20.97 -9.26
CA VAL A 254 1.52 20.12 -10.28
C VAL A 254 1.19 18.74 -9.75
N GLY A 255 1.75 18.36 -8.60
CA GLY A 255 1.38 17.14 -7.93
C GLY A 255 2.33 16.74 -6.81
N GLY A 256 2.31 15.47 -6.46
CA GLY A 256 3.15 14.91 -5.41
C GLY A 256 2.58 13.61 -4.85
N PHE A 257 3.17 13.19 -3.75
CA PHE A 257 2.64 12.12 -2.90
C PHE A 257 2.37 12.70 -1.52
N ASP A 258 1.18 12.42 -0.98
CA ASP A 258 0.86 12.79 0.39
C ASP A 258 1.52 11.84 1.41
N LYS A 259 1.32 12.14 2.70
CA LYS A 259 1.85 11.32 3.81
C LYS A 259 1.38 9.86 3.81
N ASP A 260 0.30 9.56 3.08
CA ASP A 260 -0.30 8.24 2.96
C ASP A 260 0.09 7.55 1.64
N GLY A 261 0.98 8.17 0.84
CA GLY A 261 1.47 7.64 -0.43
C GLY A 261 0.49 7.82 -1.60
N ARG A 262 -0.54 8.65 -1.46
CA ARG A 262 -1.51 8.89 -2.54
C ARG A 262 -0.94 9.89 -3.53
N GLN A 263 -1.06 9.57 -4.81
CA GLN A 263 -0.71 10.48 -5.90
C GLN A 263 -1.71 11.63 -5.92
N LEU A 264 -1.22 12.84 -5.68
CA LEU A 264 -1.99 14.08 -5.83
C LEU A 264 -1.53 14.72 -7.15
N LEU A 265 -2.46 15.05 -8.05
CA LEU A 265 -2.17 15.83 -9.26
C LEU A 265 -3.11 17.03 -9.27
N SER A 266 -2.61 18.26 -9.43
CA SER A 266 -3.46 19.46 -9.55
C SER A 266 -4.19 19.58 -10.90
N LEU A 267 -4.22 18.48 -11.66
CA LEU A 267 -4.78 18.36 -13.00
C LEU A 267 -6.13 17.61 -13.01
N HIS A 268 -6.79 17.44 -11.86
CA HIS A 268 -8.13 16.87 -11.88
C HIS A 268 -9.06 17.69 -12.77
N PRO A 269 -9.87 17.04 -13.62
CA PRO A 269 -10.79 17.74 -14.50
C PRO A 269 -11.79 18.54 -13.65
N TRP A 270 -12.15 19.72 -14.15
CA TRP A 270 -13.22 20.51 -13.56
C TRP A 270 -14.54 19.77 -13.66
N THR A 271 -15.21 19.59 -12.52
CA THR A 271 -16.55 19.01 -12.43
C THR A 271 -17.55 20.15 -12.25
N ALA A 272 -18.60 20.18 -13.07
CA ALA A 272 -19.65 21.19 -12.95
C ALA A 272 -20.36 21.08 -11.59
N LEU A 273 -20.81 22.21 -11.02
CA LEU A 273 -21.60 22.20 -9.80
C LEU A 273 -22.88 21.35 -9.98
N ALA A 274 -23.28 20.62 -8.94
CA ALA A 274 -24.42 19.70 -9.01
C ALA A 274 -25.75 20.42 -9.23
N ALA A 275 -25.91 21.60 -8.66
CA ALA A 275 -27.07 22.45 -8.85
C ALA A 275 -26.72 23.93 -8.66
N ILE A 276 -27.42 24.81 -9.35
CA ILE A 276 -27.44 26.25 -9.14
C ILE A 276 -28.87 26.61 -8.75
N ASP A 277 -29.05 27.38 -7.68
CA ASP A 277 -30.36 27.65 -7.06
C ASP A 277 -31.19 26.39 -6.80
N PRO A 278 -30.69 25.44 -5.99
CA PRO A 278 -31.35 24.15 -5.77
C PRO A 278 -32.75 24.27 -5.15
N ASN A 279 -33.05 25.40 -4.50
CA ASN A 279 -34.36 25.67 -3.93
C ASN A 279 -35.37 26.20 -4.97
N GLY A 280 -34.94 26.45 -6.21
CA GLY A 280 -35.80 26.89 -7.31
C GLY A 280 -36.40 28.27 -7.11
N LEU A 281 -35.73 29.17 -6.36
CA LEU A 281 -36.27 30.49 -6.04
C LEU A 281 -36.11 31.51 -7.18
N GLY A 282 -35.42 31.15 -8.26
CA GLY A 282 -35.08 32.02 -9.39
C GLY A 282 -34.03 33.09 -9.06
N ARG A 283 -33.29 32.94 -7.96
CA ARG A 283 -32.40 33.97 -7.42
C ARG A 283 -30.98 33.89 -7.97
N TYR A 284 -30.50 32.70 -8.29
CA TYR A 284 -29.11 32.47 -8.72
C TYR A 284 -29.07 31.79 -10.08
N THR A 285 -28.19 32.27 -10.95
CA THR A 285 -27.85 31.62 -12.21
C THR A 285 -26.34 31.64 -12.41
N GLN A 286 -25.82 30.88 -13.37
CA GLN A 286 -24.43 31.08 -13.80
C GLN A 286 -24.31 32.46 -14.45
N SER A 287 -23.28 33.23 -14.07
CA SER A 287 -23.01 34.50 -14.73
C SER A 287 -22.61 34.27 -16.19
N PRO A 288 -23.06 35.12 -17.13
CA PRO A 288 -22.55 35.13 -18.49
C PRO A 288 -21.10 35.65 -18.57
N SER A 289 -20.57 36.22 -17.47
CA SER A 289 -19.18 36.67 -17.38
C SER A 289 -18.38 35.71 -16.48
N GLY A 290 -17.23 35.26 -16.98
CA GLY A 290 -16.33 34.34 -16.27
C GLY A 290 -16.35 32.90 -16.79
N GLU A 291 -15.66 32.02 -16.08
CA GLU A 291 -15.61 30.59 -16.41
C GLU A 291 -16.90 29.85 -16.00
N THR A 292 -17.09 28.65 -16.55
CA THR A 292 -18.17 27.74 -16.12
C THR A 292 -17.99 27.34 -14.67
N LEU A 293 -19.07 27.49 -13.88
CA LEU A 293 -19.11 27.13 -12.47
C LEU A 293 -18.72 25.67 -12.28
N GLY A 294 -17.72 25.42 -11.43
CA GLY A 294 -17.25 24.08 -11.16
C GLY A 294 -16.31 24.00 -9.97
N ALA A 295 -16.04 22.76 -9.58
CA ALA A 295 -15.11 22.39 -8.54
C ALA A 295 -14.09 21.40 -9.11
N ARG A 296 -12.87 21.42 -8.56
CA ARG A 296 -11.88 20.38 -8.79
C ARG A 296 -11.10 20.11 -7.51
N TRP A 297 -10.54 18.93 -7.44
CA TRP A 297 -9.53 18.61 -6.44
C TRP A 297 -8.22 19.26 -6.88
N ASP A 298 -7.69 20.10 -6.03
CA ASP A 298 -6.33 20.60 -6.12
C ASP A 298 -5.45 19.76 -5.17
N ALA A 299 -4.15 20.06 -5.12
CA ALA A 299 -3.27 19.41 -4.15
C ALA A 299 -3.76 19.64 -2.70
N ASN A 300 -3.31 18.81 -1.76
CA ASN A 300 -3.44 19.07 -0.32
C ASN A 300 -4.86 18.94 0.23
N ASP A 301 -5.65 17.97 -0.24
CA ASP A 301 -7.07 17.80 0.10
C ASP A 301 -7.85 19.13 -0.01
N THR A 302 -7.43 19.97 -0.96
CA THR A 302 -8.00 21.28 -1.17
C THR A 302 -8.90 21.20 -2.39
N VAL A 303 -10.14 21.67 -2.25
CA VAL A 303 -11.03 21.87 -3.37
C VAL A 303 -10.89 23.31 -3.83
N ARG A 304 -10.68 23.49 -5.14
CA ARG A 304 -10.71 24.81 -5.78
C ARG A 304 -12.02 24.95 -6.54
N LEU A 305 -12.67 26.09 -6.38
CA LEU A 305 -13.83 26.50 -7.15
C LEU A 305 -13.42 27.47 -8.25
N ARG A 306 -14.31 27.62 -9.22
CA ARG A 306 -14.21 28.62 -10.28
C ARG A 306 -15.58 29.09 -10.72
N GLY A 307 -15.58 30.17 -11.50
CA GLY A 307 -16.77 30.72 -12.13
C GLY A 307 -17.51 31.66 -11.19
N ARG A 308 -18.64 32.19 -11.68
CA ARG A 308 -19.39 33.23 -10.97
C ARG A 308 -20.88 32.92 -10.95
N LEU A 309 -21.50 33.16 -9.81
CA LEU A 309 -22.95 33.12 -9.62
C LEU A 309 -23.51 34.53 -9.83
N ARG A 310 -24.52 34.67 -10.67
CA ARG A 310 -25.27 35.93 -10.82
C ARG A 310 -26.51 35.90 -9.94
N ALA A 311 -26.60 36.86 -9.02
CA ALA A 311 -27.80 37.09 -8.24
C ALA A 311 -28.74 38.05 -8.99
N SER A 312 -29.95 37.60 -9.31
CA SER A 312 -30.99 38.39 -10.01
C SER A 312 -31.82 39.25 -9.06
N SER A 313 -31.77 38.96 -7.77
CA SER A 313 -32.49 39.64 -6.70
C SER A 313 -31.57 39.83 -5.48
N SER A 314 -32.02 40.58 -4.47
CA SER A 314 -31.23 40.71 -3.23
C SER A 314 -31.11 39.35 -2.56
N THR A 315 -29.90 38.99 -2.11
CA THR A 315 -29.67 37.71 -1.43
C THR A 315 -30.15 37.78 0.02
N VAL A 316 -30.64 36.67 0.54
CA VAL A 316 -31.04 36.55 1.95
C VAL A 316 -30.07 35.62 2.67
N SER A 317 -29.78 35.92 3.94
CA SER A 317 -28.98 35.01 4.77
C SER A 317 -29.71 33.67 4.91
N GLY A 318 -29.01 32.57 4.65
CA GLY A 318 -29.57 31.22 4.61
C GLY A 318 -29.94 30.72 3.21
N ASP A 319 -29.89 31.56 2.18
CA ASP A 319 -30.14 31.12 0.80
C ASP A 319 -29.06 30.12 0.35
N VAL A 320 -29.49 28.97 -0.18
CA VAL A 320 -28.60 28.02 -0.85
C VAL A 320 -28.41 28.48 -2.30
N MET A 321 -27.20 28.91 -2.63
CA MET A 321 -26.89 29.50 -3.94
C MET A 321 -26.54 28.43 -4.98
N ALA A 322 -25.83 27.39 -4.56
CA ALA A 322 -25.42 26.27 -5.40
C ALA A 322 -25.09 25.03 -4.53
N THR A 323 -24.90 23.89 -5.18
CA THR A 323 -24.49 22.63 -4.52
C THR A 323 -23.25 22.08 -5.22
N LEU A 324 -22.24 21.70 -4.45
CA LEU A 324 -21.03 21.03 -4.92
C LEU A 324 -21.35 19.63 -5.47
N PRO A 325 -20.55 19.12 -6.43
CA PRO A 325 -20.64 17.72 -6.84
C PRO A 325 -20.35 16.78 -5.67
N ALA A 326 -20.89 15.56 -5.75
CA ALA A 326 -20.63 14.51 -4.75
C ALA A 326 -19.11 14.28 -4.61
N GLY A 327 -18.64 14.19 -3.37
CA GLY A 327 -17.22 14.01 -3.06
C GLY A 327 -16.36 15.28 -3.09
N PHE A 328 -16.94 16.48 -3.23
CA PHE A 328 -16.20 17.76 -3.11
C PHE A 328 -16.59 18.57 -1.86
N ALA A 329 -17.58 18.10 -1.10
CA ALA A 329 -17.99 18.77 0.13
C ALA A 329 -16.89 18.66 1.21
N PRO A 330 -16.69 19.72 2.02
CA PRO A 330 -15.76 19.64 3.13
C PRO A 330 -16.31 18.75 4.26
N SER A 331 -15.42 18.25 5.12
CA SER A 331 -15.77 17.52 6.34
C SER A 331 -16.46 18.39 7.38
N HIS A 332 -16.25 19.71 7.32
CA HIS A 332 -16.82 20.70 8.23
C HIS A 332 -17.22 21.95 7.45
N ASP A 333 -18.25 22.64 7.91
CA ASP A 333 -18.71 23.87 7.28
C ASP A 333 -17.57 24.92 7.24
N ARG A 334 -17.38 25.54 6.06
CA ARG A 334 -16.32 26.52 5.81
C ARG A 334 -16.92 27.88 5.51
N MET A 335 -16.78 28.82 6.44
CA MET A 335 -17.10 30.22 6.20
C MET A 335 -15.99 30.87 5.37
N LEU A 336 -16.34 31.44 4.23
CA LEU A 336 -15.43 32.07 3.29
C LEU A 336 -15.95 33.45 2.92
N VAL A 337 -15.05 34.35 2.55
CA VAL A 337 -15.41 35.67 2.05
C VAL A 337 -15.09 35.73 0.57
N VAL A 338 -16.10 36.04 -0.24
CA VAL A 338 -15.97 36.12 -1.69
C VAL A 338 -16.29 37.52 -2.21
N PRO A 339 -15.58 37.97 -3.24
CA PRO A 339 -15.82 39.29 -3.84
C PRO A 339 -17.14 39.28 -4.61
N VAL A 340 -17.83 40.42 -4.56
CA VAL A 340 -19.06 40.69 -5.33
C VAL A 340 -18.85 41.89 -6.23
N SER A 341 -19.40 41.85 -7.45
CA SER A 341 -19.19 42.90 -8.45
C SER A 341 -19.77 44.28 -8.08
N ASN A 342 -20.67 44.36 -7.09
CA ASN A 342 -21.21 45.62 -6.57
C ASN A 342 -20.31 46.28 -5.51
N GLY A 343 -19.09 45.77 -5.30
CA GLY A 343 -18.06 46.36 -4.44
C GLY A 343 -18.12 45.93 -2.97
N ALA A 344 -19.12 45.16 -2.55
CA ALA A 344 -19.18 44.55 -1.23
C ALA A 344 -18.61 43.13 -1.27
N ALA A 345 -17.87 42.71 -0.25
CA ALA A 345 -17.55 41.29 -0.08
C ALA A 345 -18.70 40.58 0.64
N THR A 346 -19.06 39.38 0.19
CA THR A 346 -20.09 38.56 0.83
C THR A 346 -19.48 37.40 1.58
N ALA A 347 -19.99 37.15 2.78
CA ALA A 347 -19.69 35.92 3.50
C ALA A 347 -20.59 34.81 2.97
N ILE A 348 -19.97 33.69 2.61
CA ILE A 348 -20.64 32.46 2.18
C ILE A 348 -20.16 31.34 3.09
N GLU A 349 -20.97 30.31 3.22
CA GLU A 349 -20.57 29.09 3.93
C GLU A 349 -20.73 27.90 3.00
N ILE A 350 -19.64 27.14 2.84
CA ILE A 350 -19.68 25.85 2.16
C ILE A 350 -19.96 24.81 3.22
N MET A 351 -21.19 24.32 3.22
CA MET A 351 -21.66 23.31 4.16
C MET A 351 -21.03 21.95 3.85
N SER A 352 -20.88 21.12 4.87
CA SER A 352 -20.50 19.71 4.78
C SER A 352 -21.45 18.85 3.93
N THR A 353 -22.67 19.32 3.69
CA THR A 353 -23.62 18.73 2.72
C THR A 353 -23.29 19.05 1.26
N GLY A 354 -22.29 19.90 1.02
CA GLY A 354 -21.94 20.46 -0.30
C GLY A 354 -22.75 21.70 -0.68
N ALA A 355 -23.71 22.14 0.14
CA ALA A 355 -24.46 23.36 -0.11
C ALA A 355 -23.58 24.62 0.07
N ILE A 356 -23.64 25.55 -0.88
CA ILE A 356 -22.98 26.85 -0.79
C ILE A 356 -24.04 27.88 -0.38
N VAL A 357 -23.98 28.33 0.87
CA VAL A 357 -25.02 29.14 1.53
C VAL A 357 -24.57 30.59 1.65
N CYS A 358 -25.45 31.53 1.30
CA CYS A 358 -25.23 32.95 1.55
C CYS A 358 -25.40 33.23 3.05
N ARG A 359 -24.39 33.80 3.72
CA ARG A 359 -24.49 34.14 5.15
C ARG A 359 -24.69 35.62 5.41
N ARG A 360 -24.24 36.47 4.48
CA ARG A 360 -24.50 37.90 4.51
C ARG A 360 -25.37 38.29 3.32
N ALA A 361 -26.55 38.83 3.60
CA ALA A 361 -27.42 39.41 2.58
C ALA A 361 -26.70 40.54 1.84
N ASN A 362 -26.84 40.59 0.52
CA ASN A 362 -26.39 41.68 -0.32
C ASN A 362 -27.56 42.24 -1.11
N THR A 363 -27.64 43.57 -1.14
CA THR A 363 -28.67 44.33 -1.84
C THR A 363 -28.11 44.93 -3.13
N GLY A 364 -29.00 45.45 -3.97
CA GLY A 364 -28.63 46.09 -5.25
C GLY A 364 -28.34 45.11 -6.38
N PRO A 365 -29.23 44.16 -6.69
CA PRO A 365 -29.11 43.29 -7.86
C PRO A 365 -29.21 44.08 -9.18
N PRO A 366 -28.71 43.53 -10.30
CA PRO A 366 -27.98 42.26 -10.38
C PRO A 366 -26.51 42.44 -10.00
N PHE A 367 -25.91 41.41 -9.42
CA PHE A 367 -24.48 41.37 -9.16
C PHE A 367 -23.93 39.94 -9.26
N ASP A 368 -22.62 39.84 -9.44
CA ASP A 368 -21.93 38.57 -9.58
C ASP A 368 -21.11 38.29 -8.33
N ILE A 369 -21.28 37.10 -7.77
CA ILE A 369 -20.51 36.52 -6.67
C ILE A 369 -19.44 35.64 -7.30
N SER A 370 -18.17 36.01 -7.17
CA SER A 370 -17.07 35.27 -7.80
C SER A 370 -16.57 34.16 -6.89
N LEU A 371 -16.57 32.93 -7.41
CA LEU A 371 -15.95 31.75 -6.80
C LEU A 371 -14.58 31.47 -7.43
N ASP A 372 -14.07 32.39 -8.25
CA ASP A 372 -12.80 32.23 -8.95
C ASP A 372 -11.66 32.09 -7.94
N ASP A 373 -10.92 30.99 -8.05
CA ASP A 373 -9.78 30.66 -7.20
C ASP A 373 -10.09 30.51 -5.71
N LEU A 374 -11.37 30.37 -5.37
CA LEU A 374 -11.77 30.08 -4.01
C LEU A 374 -11.32 28.66 -3.65
N THR A 375 -10.47 28.54 -2.63
CA THR A 375 -9.98 27.26 -2.16
C THR A 375 -10.45 26.98 -0.74
N PHE A 376 -10.71 25.72 -0.44
CA PHE A 376 -10.97 25.26 0.92
C PHE A 376 -10.46 23.83 1.10
N THR A 377 -10.03 23.50 2.31
CA THR A 377 -9.65 22.14 2.67
C THR A 377 -10.88 21.32 3.02
N THR A 378 -10.96 20.11 2.48
CA THR A 378 -11.98 19.15 2.84
C THR A 378 -11.74 18.58 4.22
#